data_AF-A0A957LGI1-F1
#
_entry.id   AF-A0A957LGI1-F1
#
_cell.length_a   1.000
_cell.length_b   1.000
_cell.length_c   1.000
_cell.angle_alpha   90.00
_cell.angle_beta   90.00
_cell.angle_gamma   90.00
#
_symmetry.space_group_name_H-M   'P 1'
#
loop_
_entity.id
_entity.type
_entity.pdbx_description
1 polymer ?
#
loop_
_entity_poly.entity_id
_entity_poly.type
_entity_poly.pdbx_seq_one_letter_code
_entity_poly.pdbx_strand_id
1 'polypeptide(L)'
;MTSPQADSKTLRKRERRAGERILENSALRDELNDEQANQLFEWGFAHIKEEVKRTAALPEEDAQAVIEQTTTNVSRVMYQVNRLVAALSQSDQLDEESESYMAHLISCLNALQDVTPQDYDQLALLITLDGRDAIFDALLTILKAKPAAANPTADADTA
;
A
#
# COMPACT_ATOMS: atom_id res chain seq x y z
N MET A 1 8.55 30.81 -16.90
CA MET A 1 7.24 30.99 -16.22
C MET A 1 6.37 29.79 -16.58
N THR A 2 6.52 28.69 -15.87
CA THR A 2 5.71 27.48 -16.10
C THR A 2 4.37 27.69 -15.40
N SER A 3 3.27 27.59 -16.15
CA SER A 3 1.93 27.89 -15.63
C SER A 3 1.48 26.77 -14.67
N PRO A 4 0.89 27.09 -13.50
CA PRO A 4 0.41 26.10 -12.52
C PRO A 4 -0.65 25.13 -13.06
N GLN A 5 -1.25 25.45 -14.22
CA GLN A 5 -2.20 24.58 -14.92
C GLN A 5 -1.52 23.38 -15.63
N ALA A 6 -0.27 23.50 -16.07
CA ALA A 6 0.46 22.42 -16.74
C ALA A 6 0.84 21.32 -15.74
N ASP A 7 1.31 21.71 -14.56
CA ASP A 7 1.70 20.80 -13.47
C ASP A 7 0.50 19.97 -12.99
N SER A 8 -0.68 20.60 -12.86
CA SER A 8 -1.90 19.89 -12.44
C SER A 8 -2.39 18.81 -13.42
N LYS A 9 -2.21 19.01 -14.73
CA LYS A 9 -2.60 18.03 -15.75
C LYS A 9 -1.66 16.83 -15.76
N THR A 10 -0.35 17.08 -15.62
CA THR A 10 0.66 16.04 -15.56
C THR A 10 0.48 15.16 -14.33
N LEU A 11 0.27 15.75 -13.15
CA LEU A 11 0.01 15.01 -11.91
C LEU A 11 -1.25 14.13 -12.01
N ARG A 12 -2.35 14.67 -12.57
CA ARG A 12 -3.58 13.88 -12.81
C ARG A 12 -3.36 12.72 -13.78
N LYS A 13 -2.53 12.90 -14.80
CA LYS A 13 -2.21 11.83 -15.77
C LYS A 13 -1.42 10.71 -15.09
N ARG A 14 -0.46 11.06 -14.23
CA ARG A 14 0.33 10.09 -13.45
C ARG A 14 -0.57 9.30 -12.49
N GLU A 15 -1.40 9.99 -11.71
CA GLU A 15 -2.38 9.38 -10.80
C GLU A 15 -3.32 8.42 -11.55
N ARG A 16 -3.88 8.87 -12.68
CA ARG A 16 -4.77 8.06 -13.51
C ARG A 16 -4.09 6.78 -14.02
N ARG A 17 -2.88 6.89 -14.58
CA ARG A 17 -2.16 5.74 -15.15
C ARG A 17 -1.80 4.72 -14.06
N ALA A 18 -1.38 5.19 -12.89
CA ALA A 18 -1.11 4.32 -11.75
C ALA A 18 -2.39 3.65 -11.23
N GLY A 19 -3.50 4.38 -11.17
CA GLY A 19 -4.79 3.85 -10.76
C GLY A 19 -5.36 2.79 -11.72
N GLU A 20 -5.26 3.02 -13.04
CA GLU A 20 -5.69 2.06 -14.07
C GLU A 20 -4.97 0.71 -13.91
N ARG A 21 -3.65 0.71 -13.65
CA ARG A 21 -2.87 -0.53 -13.44
C ARG A 21 -3.35 -1.35 -12.25
N ILE A 22 -3.79 -0.69 -11.18
CA ILE A 22 -4.32 -1.36 -10.00
C ILE A 22 -5.70 -1.94 -10.30
N LEU A 23 -6.56 -1.21 -11.01
CA LEU A 23 -7.91 -1.64 -11.34
C LEU A 23 -7.96 -2.79 -12.34
N GLU A 24 -6.99 -2.87 -13.25
CA GLU A 24 -6.89 -3.93 -14.27
C GLU A 24 -6.50 -5.30 -13.69
N ASN A 25 -5.95 -5.34 -12.47
CA ASN A 25 -5.50 -6.56 -11.84
C ASN A 25 -6.56 -7.12 -10.86
N SER A 26 -7.40 -8.05 -11.34
CA SER A 26 -8.44 -8.68 -10.52
C SER A 26 -7.86 -9.44 -9.31
N ALA A 27 -6.65 -10.00 -9.44
CA ALA A 27 -6.01 -10.78 -8.37
C ALA A 27 -5.71 -9.96 -7.10
N LEU A 28 -5.88 -8.63 -7.14
CA LEU A 28 -5.79 -7.76 -5.96
C LEU A 28 -7.04 -7.79 -5.08
N ARG A 29 -8.14 -8.36 -5.57
CA ARG A 29 -9.45 -8.35 -4.88
C ARG A 29 -10.25 -9.65 -4.97
N ASP A 30 -9.78 -10.64 -5.71
CA ASP A 30 -10.57 -11.85 -6.02
C ASP A 30 -11.04 -12.61 -4.77
N GLU A 31 -10.34 -12.46 -3.64
CA GLU A 31 -10.65 -13.07 -2.35
C GLU A 31 -11.18 -12.05 -1.33
N LEU A 32 -11.67 -10.89 -1.78
CA LEU A 32 -12.29 -9.84 -0.96
C LEU A 32 -13.75 -9.67 -1.37
N ASN A 33 -14.61 -9.28 -0.43
CA ASN A 33 -15.94 -8.80 -0.80
C ASN A 33 -15.84 -7.38 -1.41
N ASP A 34 -16.91 -6.90 -2.04
CA ASP A 34 -16.88 -5.60 -2.74
C ASP A 34 -16.53 -4.44 -1.80
N GLU A 35 -16.97 -4.47 -0.55
CA GLU A 35 -16.68 -3.43 0.45
C GLU A 35 -15.19 -3.44 0.84
N GLN A 36 -14.65 -4.61 1.18
CA GLN A 36 -13.24 -4.82 1.49
C GLN A 36 -12.34 -4.43 0.32
N ALA A 37 -12.69 -4.85 -0.90
CA ALA A 37 -11.97 -4.49 -2.10
C ALA A 37 -11.93 -2.96 -2.29
N ASN A 38 -13.07 -2.29 -2.14
CA ASN A 38 -13.15 -0.83 -2.25
C ASN A 38 -12.29 -0.13 -1.20
N GLN A 39 -12.34 -0.57 0.06
CA GLN A 39 -11.51 0.00 1.13
C GLN A 39 -10.01 -0.17 0.87
N LEU A 40 -9.61 -1.31 0.30
CA LEU A 40 -8.22 -1.58 -0.07
C LEU A 40 -7.77 -0.73 -1.29
N PHE A 41 -8.65 -0.52 -2.27
CA PHE A 41 -8.40 0.41 -3.37
C PHE A 41 -8.28 1.87 -2.90
N GLU A 42 -9.16 2.30 -1.99
CA GLU A 42 -9.09 3.65 -1.41
C GLU A 42 -7.74 3.90 -0.73
N TRP A 43 -7.26 2.92 0.04
CA TRP A 43 -5.92 2.97 0.62
C TRP A 43 -4.83 3.07 -0.46
N GLY A 44 -4.84 2.18 -1.46
CA GLY A 44 -3.84 2.18 -2.52
C GLY A 44 -3.80 3.47 -3.34
N PHE A 45 -4.96 4.04 -3.66
CA PHE A 45 -5.06 5.32 -4.35
C PHE A 45 -4.62 6.50 -3.49
N ALA A 46 -4.91 6.49 -2.19
CA ALA A 46 -4.42 7.51 -1.28
C ALA A 46 -2.88 7.56 -1.27
N HIS A 47 -2.23 6.39 -1.19
CA HIS A 47 -0.77 6.27 -1.25
C HIS A 47 -0.18 6.75 -2.57
N ILE A 48 -0.74 6.32 -3.70
CA ILE A 48 -0.28 6.80 -5.03
C ILE A 48 -0.43 8.30 -5.15
N LYS A 49 -1.57 8.85 -4.71
CA LYS A 49 -1.84 10.29 -4.79
C LYS A 49 -0.88 11.09 -3.93
N GLU A 50 -0.51 10.57 -2.77
CA GLU A 50 0.52 11.18 -1.92
C GLU A 50 1.90 11.16 -2.60
N GLU A 51 2.29 10.04 -3.19
CA GLU A 51 3.58 9.94 -3.89
C GLU A 51 3.65 10.83 -5.14
N VAL A 52 2.55 10.93 -5.89
CA VAL A 52 2.42 11.88 -7.01
C VAL A 52 2.64 13.32 -6.53
N LYS A 53 2.12 13.70 -5.37
CA LYS A 53 2.34 15.04 -4.79
C LYS A 53 3.79 15.23 -4.36
N ARG A 54 4.41 14.24 -3.72
CA ARG A 54 5.81 14.29 -3.25
C ARG A 54 6.79 14.46 -4.41
N THR A 55 6.52 13.79 -5.52
CA THR A 55 7.35 13.82 -6.74
C THR A 55 7.01 14.98 -7.68
N ALA A 56 6.16 15.93 -7.27
CA ALA A 56 5.73 17.04 -8.11
C ALA A 56 6.88 17.99 -8.51
N ALA A 57 7.91 18.09 -7.66
CA ALA A 57 9.10 18.92 -7.93
C ALA A 57 10.20 18.18 -8.73
N LEU A 58 10.05 16.88 -8.97
CA LEU A 58 11.03 16.09 -9.70
C LEU A 58 10.83 16.20 -11.23
N PRO A 59 11.90 16.03 -12.02
CA PRO A 59 11.79 15.83 -13.47
C PRO A 59 10.82 14.70 -13.82
N GLU A 60 10.19 14.78 -15.01
CA GLU A 60 9.16 13.81 -15.43
C GLU A 60 9.64 12.36 -15.36
N GLU A 61 10.84 12.08 -15.86
CA GLU A 61 11.39 10.71 -15.90
C GLU A 61 11.64 10.16 -14.49
N ASP A 62 12.22 10.97 -13.61
CA ASP A 62 12.50 10.58 -12.21
C ASP A 62 11.20 10.37 -11.43
N ALA A 63 10.24 11.30 -11.57
CA ALA A 63 8.95 11.19 -10.92
C ALA A 63 8.19 9.95 -11.39
N GLN A 64 8.20 9.68 -12.70
CA GLN A 64 7.53 8.52 -13.28
C GLN A 64 8.12 7.21 -12.74
N ALA A 65 9.45 7.11 -12.64
CA ALA A 65 10.11 5.93 -12.08
C ALA A 65 9.71 5.68 -10.62
N VAL A 66 9.68 6.73 -9.78
CA VAL A 66 9.26 6.62 -8.38
C VAL A 66 7.79 6.19 -8.29
N ILE A 67 6.89 6.80 -9.06
CA ILE A 67 5.46 6.48 -9.04
C ILE A 67 5.21 5.04 -9.53
N GLU A 68 5.91 4.57 -10.56
CA GLU A 68 5.80 3.19 -11.05
C GLU A 68 6.27 2.17 -10.01
N GLN A 69 7.37 2.48 -9.31
CA GLN A 69 7.86 1.65 -8.21
C GLN A 69 6.87 1.60 -7.05
N THR A 70 6.33 2.76 -6.64
CA THR A 70 5.30 2.85 -5.59
C THR A 70 4.04 2.10 -5.99
N THR A 71 3.57 2.25 -7.22
CA THR A 71 2.40 1.51 -7.74
C THR A 71 2.63 0.00 -7.65
N THR A 72 3.84 -0.46 -8.01
CA THR A 72 4.21 -1.88 -7.92
C THR A 72 4.20 -2.38 -6.47
N ASN A 73 4.73 -1.60 -5.54
CA ASN A 73 4.76 -1.96 -4.13
C ASN A 73 3.34 -1.96 -3.52
N VAL A 74 2.50 -0.97 -3.86
CA VAL A 74 1.09 -0.93 -3.45
C VAL A 74 0.34 -2.15 -3.97
N SER A 75 0.48 -2.50 -5.26
CA SER A 75 -0.14 -3.71 -5.81
C SER A 75 0.32 -4.98 -5.09
N ARG A 76 1.60 -5.07 -4.71
CA ARG A 76 2.10 -6.22 -3.95
C ARG A 76 1.47 -6.28 -2.56
N VAL A 77 1.39 -5.17 -1.83
CA VAL A 77 0.72 -5.12 -0.53
C VAL A 77 -0.74 -5.57 -0.66
N MET A 78 -1.47 -5.01 -1.62
CA MET A 78 -2.87 -5.39 -1.85
C MET A 78 -3.03 -6.87 -2.17
N TYR A 79 -2.14 -7.42 -2.99
CA TYR A 79 -2.12 -8.85 -3.31
C TYR A 79 -1.88 -9.70 -2.06
N GLN A 80 -0.91 -9.32 -1.22
CA GLN A 80 -0.61 -10.06 0.01
C GLN A 80 -1.77 -9.98 1.02
N VAL A 81 -2.43 -8.83 1.14
CA VAL A 81 -3.64 -8.68 1.98
C VAL A 81 -4.75 -9.60 1.48
N ASN A 82 -5.03 -9.60 0.18
CA ASN A 82 -6.02 -10.48 -0.45
C ASN A 82 -5.73 -11.96 -0.14
N ARG A 83 -4.46 -12.39 -0.28
CA ARG A 83 -4.05 -13.78 0.00
C ARG A 83 -4.10 -14.13 1.48
N LEU A 84 -3.66 -13.24 2.36
CA LEU A 84 -3.63 -13.48 3.79
C LEU A 84 -5.04 -13.58 4.37
N VAL A 85 -5.95 -12.72 3.92
CA VAL A 85 -7.38 -12.80 4.29
C VAL A 85 -7.97 -14.14 3.85
N ALA A 86 -7.66 -14.60 2.63
CA ALA A 86 -8.13 -15.90 2.13
C ALA A 86 -7.58 -17.07 2.96
N ALA A 87 -6.27 -17.08 3.22
CA ALA A 87 -5.58 -18.16 3.93
C ALA A 87 -6.07 -18.28 5.38
N LEU A 88 -6.10 -17.16 6.12
CA LEU A 88 -6.54 -17.14 7.52
C LEU A 88 -8.05 -17.35 7.69
N SER A 89 -8.86 -17.11 6.65
CA SER A 89 -10.30 -17.42 6.71
C SER A 89 -10.63 -18.89 6.51
N GLN A 90 -9.68 -19.67 5.97
CA GLN A 90 -9.86 -21.09 5.67
C GLN A 90 -9.23 -22.01 6.73
N SER A 91 -8.39 -21.46 7.61
CA SER A 91 -7.63 -22.20 8.62
C SER A 91 -7.66 -21.48 9.95
N ASP A 92 -8.01 -22.19 11.01
CA ASP A 92 -7.93 -21.72 12.40
C ASP A 92 -6.48 -21.69 12.92
N GLN A 93 -5.49 -21.99 12.07
CA GLN A 93 -4.07 -22.08 12.42
C GLN A 93 -3.19 -21.42 11.36
N LEU A 94 -2.10 -20.80 11.80
CA LEU A 94 -0.99 -20.44 10.92
C LEU A 94 -0.35 -21.71 10.37
N ASP A 95 -0.39 -21.84 9.06
CA ASP A 95 0.44 -22.76 8.31
C ASP A 95 1.64 -22.04 7.68
N GLU A 96 2.56 -22.81 7.10
CA GLU A 96 3.75 -22.28 6.43
C GLU A 96 3.39 -21.29 5.30
N GLU A 97 2.22 -21.44 4.68
CA GLU A 97 1.75 -20.56 3.61
C GLU A 97 1.33 -19.18 4.15
N SER A 98 0.55 -19.16 5.23
CA SER A 98 0.11 -17.92 5.91
C SER A 98 1.30 -17.16 6.50
N GLU A 99 2.28 -17.87 7.07
CA GLU A 99 3.54 -17.27 7.54
C GLU A 99 4.32 -16.64 6.39
N SER A 100 4.39 -17.32 5.23
CA SER A 100 5.02 -16.78 4.03
C SER A 100 4.33 -15.51 3.54
N TYR A 101 2.99 -15.49 3.48
CA TYR A 101 2.24 -14.28 3.08
C TYR A 101 2.45 -13.12 4.05
N MET A 102 2.48 -13.36 5.37
CA MET A 102 2.80 -12.32 6.35
C MET A 102 4.23 -11.79 6.18
N ALA A 103 5.23 -12.66 6.00
CA ALA A 103 6.61 -12.24 5.77
C ALA A 103 6.74 -11.40 4.49
N HIS A 104 6.03 -11.78 3.43
CA HIS A 104 5.97 -11.01 2.19
C HIS A 104 5.24 -9.68 2.35
N LEU A 105 4.13 -9.63 3.10
CA LEU A 105 3.42 -8.41 3.41
C LEU A 105 4.33 -7.42 4.14
N ILE A 106 5.02 -7.88 5.19
CA ILE A 106 5.99 -7.09 5.95
C ILE A 106 7.10 -6.57 5.03
N SER A 107 7.66 -7.42 4.17
CA SER A 107 8.68 -7.00 3.20
C SER A 107 8.18 -5.91 2.26
N CYS A 108 6.94 -6.03 1.78
CA CYS A 108 6.32 -5.03 0.89
C CYS A 108 6.02 -3.71 1.60
N LEU A 109 5.53 -3.77 2.84
CA LEU A 109 5.29 -2.58 3.65
C LEU A 109 6.62 -1.89 4.03
N ASN A 110 7.68 -2.65 4.33
CA ASN A 110 9.02 -2.09 4.55
C ASN A 110 9.53 -1.37 3.29
N ALA A 111 9.25 -1.88 2.10
CA ALA A 111 9.61 -1.23 0.84
C ALA A 111 8.82 0.07 0.59
N LEU A 112 7.68 0.25 1.24
CA LEU A 112 6.94 1.52 1.29
C LEU A 112 7.39 2.44 2.45
N GLN A 113 8.37 2.00 3.25
CA GLN A 113 8.80 2.65 4.50
C GLN A 113 7.66 2.79 5.53
N ASP A 114 6.70 1.86 5.51
CA ASP A 114 5.46 1.95 6.27
C ASP A 114 5.38 1.01 7.48
N VAL A 115 6.47 0.35 7.86
CA VAL A 115 6.51 -0.60 8.99
C VAL A 115 7.32 -0.07 10.16
N THR A 116 6.80 -0.31 11.36
CA THR A 116 7.44 -0.14 12.65
C THR A 116 7.54 -1.49 13.37
N PRO A 117 8.41 -1.64 14.39
CA PRO A 117 8.46 -2.84 15.23
C PRO A 117 7.09 -3.24 15.82
N GLN A 118 6.22 -2.26 16.09
CA GLN A 118 4.87 -2.48 16.63
C GLN A 118 3.92 -3.16 15.63
N ASP A 119 4.15 -2.97 14.33
CA ASP A 119 3.34 -3.61 13.29
C ASP A 119 3.59 -5.11 13.22
N TYR A 120 4.80 -5.58 13.59
CA TYR A 120 5.08 -7.02 13.71
C TYR A 120 4.24 -7.66 14.81
N ASP A 121 4.10 -6.98 15.95
CA ASP A 121 3.27 -7.46 17.07
C ASP A 121 1.78 -7.46 16.68
N GLN A 122 1.30 -6.44 15.97
CA GLN A 122 -0.09 -6.38 15.51
C GLN A 122 -0.40 -7.43 14.45
N LEU A 123 0.53 -7.70 13.52
CA LEU A 123 0.38 -8.76 12.53
C LEU A 123 0.36 -10.15 13.19
N ALA A 124 1.16 -10.36 14.23
CA ALA A 124 1.13 -11.60 15.01
C ALA A 124 -0.21 -11.82 15.73
N LEU A 125 -0.95 -10.76 16.05
CA LEU A 125 -2.28 -10.88 16.67
C LEU A 125 -3.38 -11.28 15.68
N LEU A 126 -3.16 -11.16 14.36
CA LEU A 126 -4.17 -11.53 13.34
C LEU A 126 -4.62 -12.97 13.44
N ILE A 127 -3.70 -13.84 13.87
CA ILE A 127 -3.91 -15.29 14.01
C ILE A 127 -4.87 -15.63 15.16
N THR A 128 -5.09 -14.67 16.05
CA THR A 128 -6.00 -14.82 17.20
C THR A 128 -7.41 -14.32 16.88
N LEU A 129 -7.59 -13.68 15.71
CA LEU A 129 -8.87 -13.18 15.26
C LEU A 129 -9.64 -14.30 14.57
N ASP A 130 -10.92 -14.37 14.89
CA ASP A 130 -11.85 -15.27 14.23
C ASP A 130 -12.66 -14.49 13.20
N GLY A 131 -12.73 -15.03 11.99
CA GLY A 131 -13.51 -14.48 10.90
C GLY A 131 -12.74 -13.51 9.99
N ARG A 132 -13.03 -13.68 8.69
CA ARG A 132 -12.50 -12.90 7.57
C ARG A 132 -12.53 -11.39 7.78
N ASP A 133 -13.66 -10.88 8.28
CA ASP A 133 -13.89 -9.44 8.40
C ASP A 133 -13.00 -8.83 9.49
N ALA A 134 -12.83 -9.51 10.63
CA ALA A 134 -11.94 -9.06 11.70
C ALA A 134 -10.46 -9.06 11.26
N ILE A 135 -10.04 -10.10 10.52
CA ILE A 135 -8.69 -10.18 9.95
C ILE A 135 -8.46 -9.02 8.97
N PHE A 136 -9.41 -8.79 8.06
CA PHE A 136 -9.32 -7.70 7.10
C PHE A 136 -9.30 -6.33 7.79
N ASP A 137 -10.17 -6.09 8.77
CA ASP A 137 -10.23 -4.81 9.49
C ASP A 137 -8.94 -4.52 10.26
N ALA A 138 -8.34 -5.54 10.88
CA ALA A 138 -7.06 -5.41 11.55
C ALA A 138 -5.92 -5.11 10.56
N LEU A 139 -5.89 -5.80 9.41
CA LEU A 139 -4.94 -5.50 8.33
C LEU A 139 -5.12 -4.08 7.80
N LEU A 140 -6.36 -3.67 7.53
CA LEU A 140 -6.66 -2.32 7.06
C LEU A 140 -6.31 -1.27 8.10
N THR A 141 -6.46 -1.58 9.40
CA THR A 141 -6.04 -0.71 10.50
C THR A 141 -4.52 -0.52 10.48
N ILE A 142 -3.74 -1.57 10.30
CA ILE A 142 -2.27 -1.48 10.16
C ILE A 142 -1.91 -0.61 8.94
N LEU A 143 -2.58 -0.83 7.81
CA LEU A 143 -2.38 -0.05 6.58
C LEU A 143 -2.75 1.43 6.72
N LYS A 144 -3.81 1.74 7.49
CA LYS A 144 -4.35 3.11 7.68
C LYS A 144 -3.76 3.83 8.89
N ALA A 145 -3.17 3.11 9.86
CA ALA A 145 -2.53 3.68 11.04
C ALA A 145 -1.39 4.65 10.69
N LYS A 146 -0.96 4.64 9.42
CA LYS A 146 0.03 5.54 8.89
C LYS A 146 -0.51 6.35 7.70
N PRO A 147 -0.56 7.69 7.77
CA PRO A 147 -0.57 8.49 6.57
C PRO A 147 0.78 8.30 5.86
N ALA A 148 0.85 8.40 4.54
CA ALA A 148 2.14 8.40 3.85
C ALA A 148 2.91 9.69 4.20
N ALA A 149 3.50 9.74 5.39
CA ALA A 149 4.32 10.82 5.94
C ALA A 149 5.32 10.16 6.91
N ALA A 150 6.60 10.49 6.95
CA ALA A 150 7.32 11.62 6.41
C ALA A 150 8.75 11.14 6.13
N ASN A 151 9.31 11.50 4.97
CA ASN A 151 10.75 11.54 4.83
C ASN A 151 11.17 12.92 5.39
N PRO A 152 11.85 13.02 6.54
CA PRO A 152 12.61 14.21 6.85
C PRO A 152 13.85 14.16 5.94
N THR A 153 13.71 14.52 4.67
CA THR A 153 14.90 14.80 3.86
C THR A 153 15.49 16.11 4.38
N ALA A 154 16.78 16.04 4.73
CA ALA A 154 17.70 17.17 4.86
C ALA A 154 17.42 18.17 5.99
N ASP A 155 18.09 17.96 7.12
CA ASP A 155 19.00 18.97 7.69
C ASP A 155 19.79 18.35 8.85
N ALA A 156 20.91 17.73 8.50
CA ALA A 156 22.03 17.55 9.41
C ALA A 156 23.31 17.96 8.67
N ASP A 157 23.27 19.15 8.08
CA ASP A 157 24.47 19.91 7.79
C ASP A 157 24.17 21.40 8.02
N THR A 158 24.36 21.83 9.27
CA THR A 158 24.71 23.23 9.56
C THR A 158 25.53 23.28 10.85
N ALA A 159 26.83 23.47 10.65
CA ALA A 159 27.83 24.10 11.51
C ALA A 159 28.30 23.39 12.79
#